data_AF-A0A959PI60-F1
#
_entry.id   AF-A0A959PI60-F1
#
_cell.length_a   1.000
_cell.length_b   1.000
_cell.length_c   1.000
_cell.angle_alpha   90.00
_cell.angle_beta   90.00
_cell.angle_gamma   90.00
#
_symmetry.space_group_name_H-M   'P 1'
#
loop_
_entity.id
_entity.type
_entity.pdbx_description
1 polymer ?
#
loop_
_entity_poly.entity_id
_entity_poly.type
_entity_poly.pdbx_seq_one_letter_code
_entity_poly.pdbx_strand_id
1 'polypeptide(L)'
;MNARQIKELFEKYKSFLRSDYKNDRLHLWESQYYFQKHWNIDATDFLGMYDSSLQNSVTKRLWKREAYEPKRMMMEFIKMDPEWTRQTFKELFDESRTIEGRAGRFIFYCDHLLETYKNAHPLSIDNNHYHEDGYQMVFLYLAFRYPELYAPYQHEPFVNLLKKVGAVDPPLVPDVERFTKVCRTLFKMMQNDSELIQLHQQRLIPGQHYEAPSLLIVYDFYMSVEF
;
A
#
# COMPACT_ATOMS: atom_id res chain seq x y z
N MET A 1 17.97 -1.27 -14.92
CA MET A 1 17.43 0.09 -15.01
C MET A 1 18.56 1.04 -15.36
N ASN A 2 18.33 2.04 -16.20
CA ASN A 2 19.36 2.99 -16.65
C ASN A 2 19.54 4.12 -15.61
N ALA A 3 20.76 4.26 -15.07
CA ALA A 3 21.05 5.23 -14.01
C ALA A 3 20.86 6.70 -14.43
N ARG A 4 21.14 7.03 -15.71
CA ARG A 4 20.93 8.39 -16.23
C ARG A 4 19.44 8.74 -16.28
N GLN A 5 18.62 7.83 -16.81
CA GLN A 5 17.17 8.03 -16.88
C GLN A 5 16.56 8.17 -15.49
N ILE A 6 17.01 7.38 -14.51
CA ILE A 6 16.55 7.51 -13.12
C ILE A 6 16.86 8.90 -12.55
N LYS A 7 18.09 9.40 -12.74
CA LYS A 7 18.47 10.75 -12.28
C LYS A 7 17.61 11.83 -12.93
N GLU A 8 17.37 11.75 -14.23
CA GLU A 8 16.50 12.69 -14.95
C GLU A 8 15.06 12.66 -14.40
N LEU A 9 14.53 11.49 -14.04
CA LEU A 9 13.22 11.37 -13.38
C LEU A 9 13.23 11.92 -11.95
N PHE A 10 14.30 11.77 -11.19
CA PHE A 10 14.42 12.37 -9.86
C PHE A 10 14.41 13.90 -9.92
N GLU A 11 15.05 14.51 -10.91
CA GLU A 11 14.95 15.96 -11.13
C GLU A 11 13.51 16.42 -11.45
N LYS A 12 12.78 15.65 -12.27
CA LYS A 12 11.35 15.90 -12.50
C LYS A 12 10.55 15.79 -11.21
N TYR A 13 10.84 14.80 -10.37
CA TYR A 13 10.16 14.65 -9.09
C TYR A 13 10.47 15.76 -8.10
N LYS A 14 11.73 16.21 -8.02
CA LYS A 14 12.07 17.41 -7.24
C LYS A 14 11.34 18.66 -7.72
N SER A 15 11.05 18.75 -9.03
CA SER A 15 10.21 19.82 -9.58
C SER A 15 8.75 19.67 -9.16
N PHE A 16 8.21 18.45 -9.16
CA PHE A 16 6.88 18.14 -8.61
C PHE A 16 6.79 18.51 -7.12
N LEU A 17 7.80 18.17 -6.32
CA LEU A 17 7.87 18.50 -4.88
C LEU A 17 7.91 20.02 -4.59
N ARG A 18 8.26 20.85 -5.58
CA ARG A 18 8.22 22.32 -5.50
C ARG A 18 6.93 22.93 -6.02
N SER A 19 6.11 22.16 -6.72
CA SER A 19 4.85 22.63 -7.30
C SER A 19 3.72 22.70 -6.26
N ASP A 20 2.58 23.26 -6.67
CA ASP A 20 1.37 23.30 -5.85
C ASP A 20 0.78 21.91 -5.57
N TYR A 21 1.12 20.92 -6.41
CA TYR A 21 0.66 19.52 -6.32
C TYR A 21 1.48 18.68 -5.34
N LYS A 22 2.52 19.25 -4.70
CA LYS A 22 3.43 18.52 -3.80
C LYS A 22 2.73 17.82 -2.64
N ASN A 23 1.50 18.21 -2.31
CA ASN A 23 0.74 17.68 -1.18
C ASN A 23 -0.36 16.67 -1.57
N ASP A 24 -0.61 16.43 -2.86
CA ASP A 24 -1.76 15.65 -3.36
C ASP A 24 -1.89 14.26 -2.73
N ARG A 25 -0.76 13.64 -2.38
CA ARG A 25 -0.70 12.27 -1.85
C ARG A 25 -0.32 12.17 -0.37
N LEU A 26 -0.25 13.28 0.38
CA LEU A 26 0.12 13.25 1.80
C LEU A 26 -0.87 12.48 2.69
N HIS A 27 -2.11 12.29 2.25
CA HIS A 27 -3.08 11.43 2.91
C HIS A 27 -2.59 9.97 3.09
N LEU A 28 -1.64 9.49 2.27
CA LEU A 28 -1.01 8.18 2.48
C LEU A 28 -0.13 8.16 3.74
N TRP A 29 0.63 9.24 3.99
CA TRP A 29 1.49 9.35 5.18
C TRP A 29 0.68 9.52 6.45
N GLU A 30 -0.46 10.21 6.40
CA GLU A 30 -1.41 10.23 7.51
C GLU A 30 -1.92 8.83 7.82
N SER A 31 -2.39 8.10 6.81
CA SER A 31 -2.89 6.73 6.99
C SER A 31 -1.82 5.78 7.53
N GLN A 32 -0.57 5.89 7.04
CA GLN A 32 0.55 5.10 7.56
C GLN A 32 0.88 5.46 9.02
N TYR A 33 0.77 6.74 9.40
CA TYR A 33 0.93 7.18 10.80
C TYR A 33 -0.14 6.56 11.71
N TYR A 34 -1.42 6.63 11.33
CA TYR A 34 -2.49 5.99 12.09
C TYR A 34 -2.31 4.47 12.18
N PHE A 35 -1.92 3.82 11.08
CA PHE A 35 -1.68 2.39 11.07
C PHE A 35 -0.54 2.00 12.03
N GLN A 36 0.61 2.67 11.95
CA GLN A 36 1.76 2.41 12.83
C GLN A 36 1.46 2.67 14.30
N LYS A 37 0.59 3.64 14.60
CA LYS A 37 0.20 3.97 15.97
C LYS A 37 -0.77 2.97 16.61
N HIS A 38 -1.68 2.39 15.82
CA HIS A 38 -2.78 1.59 16.35
C HIS A 38 -2.65 0.09 16.05
N TRP A 39 -1.89 -0.32 15.04
CA TRP A 39 -1.84 -1.72 14.63
C TRP A 39 -1.17 -2.59 15.69
N ASN A 40 -1.95 -3.46 16.31
CA ASN A 40 -1.47 -4.49 17.22
C ASN A 40 -2.12 -5.82 16.86
N ILE A 41 -1.34 -6.73 16.27
CA ILE A 41 -1.83 -8.03 15.79
C ILE A 41 -2.34 -8.93 16.91
N ASP A 42 -1.94 -8.69 18.17
CA ASP A 42 -2.36 -9.46 19.34
C ASP A 42 -3.37 -8.69 20.21
N ALA A 43 -3.98 -7.61 19.68
CA ALA A 43 -5.02 -6.86 20.39
C ALA A 43 -6.21 -7.75 20.74
N THR A 44 -6.69 -7.63 21.99
CA THR A 44 -7.90 -8.31 22.47
C THR A 44 -9.13 -7.88 21.66
N ASP A 45 -9.32 -6.57 21.47
CA ASP A 45 -10.32 -6.04 20.54
C ASP A 45 -9.69 -5.86 19.15
N PHE A 46 -9.65 -6.95 18.38
CA PHE A 46 -9.08 -6.95 17.04
C PHE A 46 -9.88 -6.06 16.06
N LEU A 47 -11.20 -5.98 16.22
CA LEU A 47 -12.07 -5.17 15.37
C LEU A 47 -11.81 -3.67 15.57
N GLY A 48 -11.82 -3.21 16.82
CA GLY A 48 -11.55 -1.81 17.14
C GLY A 48 -10.12 -1.40 16.78
N MET A 49 -9.15 -2.30 16.97
CA MET A 49 -7.77 -2.11 16.52
C MET A 49 -7.69 -1.93 14.99
N TYR A 50 -8.31 -2.83 14.22
CA TYR A 50 -8.30 -2.76 12.76
C TYR A 50 -8.96 -1.47 12.25
N ASP A 51 -10.13 -1.11 12.79
CA ASP A 51 -10.84 0.10 12.41
C ASP A 51 -10.02 1.36 12.69
N SER A 52 -9.37 1.43 13.86
CA SER A 52 -8.52 2.56 14.28
C SER A 52 -7.23 2.66 13.46
N SER A 53 -6.72 1.55 12.95
CA SER A 53 -5.50 1.50 12.12
C SER A 53 -5.71 2.03 10.71
N LEU A 54 -6.96 2.06 10.22
CA LEU A 54 -7.31 2.57 8.88
C LEU A 54 -8.18 3.82 8.99
N GLN A 55 -7.65 4.85 9.63
CA GLN A 55 -8.29 6.16 9.75
C GLN A 55 -7.55 7.19 8.91
N ASN A 56 -8.31 8.17 8.41
CA ASN A 56 -7.78 9.29 7.66
C ASN A 56 -8.78 10.46 7.71
N SER A 57 -8.29 11.65 8.07
CA SER A 57 -9.09 12.86 8.22
C SER A 57 -9.37 13.57 6.89
N VAL A 58 -8.60 13.30 5.84
CA VAL A 58 -8.68 13.96 4.53
C VAL A 58 -9.57 13.17 3.56
N THR A 59 -9.40 11.84 3.49
CA THR A 59 -10.07 10.99 2.50
C THR A 59 -10.15 9.53 2.93
N LYS A 60 -11.26 8.88 2.59
CA LYS A 60 -11.44 7.42 2.77
C LYS A 60 -11.21 6.62 1.49
N ARG A 61 -10.81 7.27 0.40
CA ARG A 61 -10.70 6.67 -0.94
C ARG A 61 -9.72 5.51 -1.05
N LEU A 62 -8.79 5.38 -0.10
CA LEU A 62 -7.87 4.25 0.00
C LEU A 62 -8.58 2.91 0.25
N TRP A 63 -9.76 2.93 0.88
CA TRP A 63 -10.51 1.70 1.22
C TRP A 63 -12.04 1.86 1.13
N LYS A 64 -12.50 2.95 0.52
CA LYS A 64 -13.91 3.22 0.24
C LYS A 64 -14.08 4.11 -0.98
N ARG A 65 -14.60 3.55 -2.07
CA ARG A 65 -15.05 4.24 -3.29
C ARG A 65 -16.34 3.58 -3.80
N GLU A 66 -16.86 4.03 -4.93
CA GLU A 66 -18.03 3.40 -5.55
C GLU A 66 -17.76 1.92 -5.85
N ALA A 67 -18.68 1.04 -5.43
CA ALA A 67 -18.57 -0.41 -5.57
C ALA A 67 -17.25 -1.02 -5.03
N TYR A 68 -16.67 -0.44 -3.98
CA TYR A 68 -15.43 -0.93 -3.39
C TYR A 68 -15.30 -0.52 -1.92
N GLU A 69 -15.44 -1.48 -1.02
CA GLU A 69 -15.41 -1.27 0.43
C GLU A 69 -14.62 -2.37 1.18
N PRO A 70 -13.33 -2.60 0.85
CA PRO A 70 -12.51 -3.65 1.46
C PRO A 70 -12.42 -3.53 2.99
N LYS A 71 -12.31 -2.30 3.51
CA LYS A 71 -12.26 -2.08 4.97
C LYS A 71 -13.56 -2.54 5.64
N ARG A 72 -14.72 -2.20 5.07
CA ARG A 72 -16.02 -2.62 5.62
C ARG A 72 -16.13 -4.14 5.61
N MET A 73 -15.80 -4.79 4.49
CA MET A 73 -15.91 -6.24 4.40
C MET A 73 -14.94 -6.95 5.36
N MET A 74 -13.71 -6.47 5.49
CA MET A 74 -12.76 -7.01 6.46
C MET A 74 -13.27 -6.86 7.91
N MET A 75 -13.97 -5.77 8.24
CA MET A 75 -14.61 -5.63 9.54
C MET A 75 -15.73 -6.66 9.75
N GLU A 76 -16.51 -7.01 8.72
CA GLU A 76 -17.49 -8.10 8.80
C GLU A 76 -16.81 -9.46 9.01
N PHE A 77 -15.69 -9.71 8.33
CA PHE A 77 -14.90 -10.93 8.55
C PHE A 77 -14.36 -11.01 9.98
N ILE A 78 -13.85 -9.91 10.54
CA ILE A 78 -13.37 -9.87 11.93
C ILE A 78 -14.51 -10.11 12.93
N LYS A 79 -15.71 -9.57 12.68
CA LYS A 79 -16.88 -9.82 13.54
C LYS A 79 -17.31 -11.29 13.52
N MET A 80 -17.20 -11.94 12.36
CA MET A 80 -17.59 -13.33 12.17
C MET A 80 -16.57 -14.30 12.74
N ASP A 81 -15.28 -14.10 12.42
CA ASP A 81 -14.18 -14.92 12.93
C ASP A 81 -12.90 -14.06 13.13
N PRO A 82 -12.73 -13.47 14.33
CA PRO A 82 -11.61 -12.58 14.61
C PRO A 82 -10.27 -13.31 14.60
N GLU A 83 -10.20 -14.56 15.06
CA GLU A 83 -8.94 -15.29 15.17
C GLU A 83 -8.49 -15.82 13.82
N TRP A 84 -9.39 -16.31 12.97
CA TRP A 84 -9.05 -16.68 11.60
C TRP A 84 -8.57 -15.48 10.78
N THR A 85 -9.26 -14.34 10.92
CA THR A 85 -8.85 -13.10 10.26
C THR A 85 -7.51 -12.60 10.78
N ARG A 86 -7.26 -12.68 12.10
CA ARG A 86 -5.96 -12.37 12.72
C ARG A 86 -4.86 -13.25 12.15
N GLN A 87 -5.09 -14.56 12.05
CA GLN A 87 -4.13 -15.50 11.49
C GLN A 87 -3.83 -15.18 10.02
N THR A 88 -4.85 -14.79 9.25
CA THR A 88 -4.71 -14.36 7.85
C THR A 88 -3.75 -13.16 7.72
N PHE A 89 -3.84 -12.16 8.62
CA PHE A 89 -2.87 -11.06 8.67
C PHE A 89 -1.49 -11.50 9.18
N LYS A 90 -1.40 -12.41 10.15
CA LYS A 90 -0.11 -12.97 10.61
C LYS A 90 0.64 -13.62 9.45
N GLU A 91 -0.04 -14.40 8.63
CA GLU A 91 0.55 -15.04 7.45
C GLU A 91 0.89 -14.03 6.34
N LEU A 92 0.06 -13.02 6.12
CA LEU A 92 0.40 -11.93 5.19
C LEU A 92 1.68 -11.22 5.63
N PHE A 93 1.92 -11.05 6.93
CA PHE A 93 3.05 -10.32 7.46
C PHE A 93 4.29 -11.17 7.77
N ASP A 94 4.26 -12.48 7.51
CA ASP A 94 5.38 -13.39 7.73
C ASP A 94 6.48 -13.24 6.64
N GLU A 95 7.43 -12.34 6.84
CA GLU A 95 8.53 -12.08 5.88
C GLU A 95 9.45 -13.29 5.61
N SER A 96 9.27 -14.45 6.27
CA SER A 96 9.99 -15.69 5.95
C SER A 96 9.52 -16.36 4.66
N ARG A 97 8.35 -15.99 4.13
CA ARG A 97 7.75 -16.53 2.90
C ARG A 97 7.75 -15.50 1.76
N THR A 98 7.69 -15.98 0.53
CA THR A 98 7.63 -15.10 -0.66
C THR A 98 6.41 -14.18 -0.62
N ILE A 99 6.55 -12.98 -1.17
CA ILE A 99 5.47 -12.00 -1.20
C ILE A 99 4.28 -12.51 -2.03
N GLU A 100 4.56 -13.16 -3.15
CA GLU A 100 3.54 -13.77 -4.01
C GLU A 100 2.74 -14.85 -3.26
N GLY A 101 3.43 -15.74 -2.55
CA GLY A 101 2.78 -16.81 -1.78
C GLY A 101 1.91 -16.29 -0.65
N ARG A 102 2.36 -15.25 0.06
CA ARG A 102 1.58 -14.62 1.15
C ARG A 102 0.39 -13.83 0.65
N ALA A 103 0.57 -13.05 -0.41
CA ALA A 103 -0.50 -12.28 -1.03
C ALA A 103 -1.59 -13.19 -1.60
N GLY A 104 -1.21 -14.23 -2.34
CA GLY A 104 -2.16 -15.19 -2.90
C GLY A 104 -2.92 -15.94 -1.80
N ARG A 105 -2.24 -16.32 -0.72
CA ARG A 105 -2.86 -16.99 0.43
C ARG A 105 -3.83 -16.08 1.19
N PHE A 106 -3.49 -14.80 1.34
CA PHE A 106 -4.38 -13.81 1.96
C PHE A 106 -5.68 -13.66 1.15
N ILE A 107 -5.58 -13.57 -0.18
CA ILE A 107 -6.75 -13.48 -1.07
C ILE A 107 -7.59 -14.76 -0.95
N PHE A 108 -6.97 -15.94 -1.02
CA PHE A 108 -7.66 -17.22 -0.86
C PHE A 108 -8.43 -17.32 0.48
N TYR A 109 -7.86 -16.84 1.58
CA TYR A 109 -8.58 -16.81 2.85
C TYR A 109 -9.74 -15.81 2.86
N CYS A 110 -9.61 -14.67 2.17
CA CYS A 110 -10.73 -13.74 1.99
C CYS A 110 -11.88 -14.37 1.19
N ASP A 111 -11.59 -15.22 0.20
CA ASP A 111 -12.62 -15.97 -0.55
C ASP A 111 -13.41 -16.91 0.36
N HIS A 112 -12.70 -17.65 1.22
CA HIS A 112 -13.34 -18.57 2.17
C HIS A 112 -14.19 -17.83 3.22
N LEU A 113 -13.69 -16.69 3.73
CA LEU A 113 -14.44 -15.84 4.64
C LEU A 113 -15.67 -15.24 3.96
N LEU A 114 -15.58 -14.86 2.68
CA LEU A 114 -16.72 -14.38 1.90
C LEU A 114 -17.78 -15.46 1.71
N GLU A 115 -17.39 -16.69 1.40
CA GLU A 115 -18.32 -17.83 1.31
C GLU A 115 -19.06 -18.06 2.63
N THR A 116 -18.32 -18.07 3.74
CA THR A 116 -18.88 -18.24 5.09
C THR A 116 -19.85 -17.10 5.44
N TYR A 117 -19.47 -15.85 5.12
CA TYR A 117 -20.32 -14.68 5.31
C TYR A 117 -21.63 -14.78 4.52
N LYS A 118 -21.59 -15.21 3.25
CA LYS A 118 -22.79 -15.39 2.41
C LYS A 118 -23.71 -16.49 2.94
N ASN A 119 -23.14 -17.58 3.45
CA ASN A 119 -23.92 -18.65 4.08
C ASN A 119 -24.61 -18.18 5.37
N ALA A 120 -23.94 -17.35 6.16
CA ALA A 120 -24.52 -16.75 7.36
C ALA A 120 -25.55 -15.65 7.04
N HIS A 121 -25.42 -14.97 5.89
CA HIS A 121 -26.25 -13.83 5.49
C HIS A 121 -26.87 -14.02 4.09
N PRO A 122 -27.80 -14.98 3.93
CA PRO A 122 -28.33 -15.38 2.62
C PRO A 122 -29.10 -14.28 1.87
N LEU A 123 -29.53 -13.23 2.57
CA LEU A 123 -30.22 -12.07 1.99
C LEU A 123 -29.28 -10.91 1.66
N SER A 124 -27.99 -11.02 1.99
CA SER A 124 -27.02 -9.97 1.71
C SER A 124 -26.73 -9.89 0.21
N ILE A 125 -26.64 -8.65 -0.29
CA ILE A 125 -26.20 -8.38 -1.67
C ILE A 125 -24.68 -8.41 -1.82
N ASP A 126 -23.96 -8.47 -0.70
CA ASP A 126 -22.50 -8.50 -0.68
C ASP A 126 -21.99 -9.80 -1.31
N ASN A 127 -21.25 -9.65 -2.41
CA ASN A 127 -20.72 -10.76 -3.18
C ASN A 127 -19.21 -10.61 -3.48
N ASN A 128 -18.53 -9.68 -2.81
CA ASN A 128 -17.13 -9.36 -3.04
C ASN A 128 -16.44 -8.95 -1.72
N HIS A 129 -15.16 -9.26 -1.59
CA HIS A 129 -14.30 -8.81 -0.50
C HIS A 129 -13.30 -7.73 -0.88
N TYR A 130 -13.19 -7.43 -2.18
CA TYR A 130 -12.42 -6.33 -2.77
C TYR A 130 -10.90 -6.44 -2.61
N HIS A 131 -10.36 -7.58 -2.21
CA HIS A 131 -8.91 -7.84 -2.15
C HIS A 131 -8.37 -8.53 -3.41
N GLU A 132 -9.23 -8.89 -4.37
CA GLU A 132 -8.87 -9.30 -5.75
C GLU A 132 -8.64 -8.08 -6.68
N ASP A 133 -8.15 -6.97 -6.14
CA ASP A 133 -8.05 -5.68 -6.82
C ASP A 133 -6.70 -5.46 -7.54
N GLY A 134 -6.08 -6.55 -8.00
CA GLY A 134 -4.74 -6.53 -8.56
C GLY A 134 -3.66 -6.20 -7.51
N TYR A 135 -3.85 -6.66 -6.27
CA TYR A 135 -2.96 -6.51 -5.11
C TYR A 135 -2.89 -5.10 -4.48
N GLN A 136 -3.80 -4.17 -4.81
CA GLN A 136 -3.76 -2.80 -4.27
C GLN A 136 -3.95 -2.79 -2.75
N MET A 137 -5.00 -3.42 -2.20
CA MET A 137 -5.20 -3.47 -0.75
C MET A 137 -4.12 -4.28 -0.03
N VAL A 138 -3.71 -5.41 -0.62
CA VAL A 138 -2.67 -6.26 -0.03
C VAL A 138 -1.37 -5.47 0.15
N PHE A 139 -0.94 -4.74 -0.88
CA PHE A 139 0.25 -3.90 -0.79
C PHE A 139 0.05 -2.64 0.05
N LEU A 140 -1.18 -2.14 0.19
CA LEU A 140 -1.47 -1.05 1.13
C LEU A 140 -1.21 -1.51 2.57
N TYR A 141 -1.71 -2.69 2.96
CA TYR A 141 -1.45 -3.26 4.29
C TYR A 141 0.04 -3.48 4.53
N LEU A 142 0.77 -4.02 3.54
CA LEU A 142 2.20 -4.26 3.65
C LEU A 142 3.01 -2.97 3.73
N ALA A 143 2.69 -1.97 2.90
CA ALA A 143 3.34 -0.66 2.93
C ALA A 143 3.12 0.04 4.27
N PHE A 144 1.92 -0.11 4.86
CA PHE A 144 1.66 0.45 6.16
C PHE A 144 2.31 -0.33 7.29
N ARG A 145 2.38 -1.67 7.23
CA ARG A 145 3.01 -2.50 8.26
C ARG A 145 4.54 -2.43 8.26
N TYR A 146 5.14 -2.38 7.06
CA TYR A 146 6.59 -2.39 6.85
C TYR A 146 7.01 -1.26 5.89
N PRO A 147 7.05 0.00 6.38
CA PRO A 147 7.27 1.19 5.56
C PRO A 147 8.54 1.16 4.72
N GLU A 148 9.61 0.53 5.20
CA GLU A 148 10.91 0.45 4.53
C GLU A 148 11.04 -0.74 3.57
N LEU A 149 10.02 -1.60 3.48
CA LEU A 149 10.05 -2.83 2.69
C LEU A 149 9.06 -2.83 1.52
N TYR A 150 7.94 -2.13 1.61
CA TYR A 150 6.88 -2.16 0.60
C TYR A 150 6.32 -0.77 0.27
N ALA A 151 5.97 -0.57 -1.00
CA ALA A 151 5.19 0.56 -1.49
C ALA A 151 3.78 0.07 -1.88
N PRO A 152 2.73 0.90 -1.86
CA PRO A 152 1.45 0.56 -2.48
C PRO A 152 1.65 0.18 -3.95
N TYR A 153 0.91 -0.81 -4.45
CA TYR A 153 1.08 -1.34 -5.80
C TYR A 153 0.04 -0.79 -6.77
N GLN A 154 0.47 -0.42 -7.98
CA GLN A 154 -0.42 -0.22 -9.13
C GLN A 154 0.28 -0.71 -10.40
N HIS A 155 -0.41 -1.57 -11.17
CA HIS A 155 0.20 -2.28 -12.30
C HIS A 155 0.63 -1.33 -13.43
N GLU A 156 -0.32 -0.58 -14.02
CA GLU A 156 -0.05 0.30 -15.16
C GLU A 156 1.01 1.38 -14.86
N PRO A 157 0.93 2.11 -13.72
CA PRO A 157 1.98 3.05 -13.33
C PRO A 157 3.36 2.41 -13.19
N PHE A 158 3.42 1.20 -12.63
CA PHE A 158 4.68 0.48 -12.50
C PHE A 158 5.26 0.07 -13.87
N VAL A 159 4.43 -0.43 -14.78
CA VAL A 159 4.83 -0.72 -16.16
C VAL A 159 5.35 0.53 -16.86
N ASN A 160 4.69 1.67 -16.68
CA ASN A 160 5.12 2.95 -17.24
C ASN A 160 6.47 3.42 -16.67
N LEU A 161 6.67 3.28 -15.36
CA LEU A 161 7.96 3.54 -14.72
C LEU A 161 9.06 2.67 -15.33
N LEU A 162 8.83 1.36 -15.47
CA LEU A 162 9.81 0.42 -16.03
C LEU A 162 10.25 0.82 -17.44
N LYS A 163 9.31 1.23 -18.31
CA LYS A 163 9.60 1.75 -19.65
C LYS A 163 10.48 3.01 -19.58
N LYS A 164 10.16 3.95 -18.69
CA LYS A 164 10.90 5.21 -18.51
C LYS A 164 12.33 5.00 -17.98
N VAL A 165 12.57 3.95 -17.20
CA VAL A 165 13.92 3.58 -16.70
C VAL A 165 14.64 2.56 -17.58
N GLY A 166 14.16 2.34 -18.81
CA GLY A 166 14.85 1.57 -19.84
C GLY A 166 14.80 0.06 -19.62
N ALA A 167 13.74 -0.47 -19.01
CA ALA A 167 13.52 -1.91 -18.95
C ALA A 167 13.12 -2.44 -20.35
N VAL A 168 13.76 -3.52 -20.81
CA VAL A 168 13.59 -4.08 -22.17
C VAL A 168 12.35 -4.97 -22.31
N ASP A 169 11.71 -5.35 -21.20
CA ASP A 169 10.50 -6.18 -21.20
C ASP A 169 9.70 -5.91 -19.91
N PRO A 170 8.73 -4.98 -19.95
CA PRO A 170 7.84 -4.75 -18.82
C PRO A 170 6.83 -5.90 -18.71
N PRO A 171 6.52 -6.38 -17.49
CA PRO A 171 5.66 -7.54 -17.31
C PRO A 171 4.23 -7.26 -17.76
N LEU A 172 3.61 -8.22 -18.45
CA LEU A 172 2.20 -8.14 -18.90
C LEU A 172 1.20 -8.51 -17.80
N VAL A 173 1.67 -9.17 -16.74
CA VAL A 173 0.89 -9.58 -15.57
C VAL A 173 1.54 -9.00 -14.32
N PRO A 174 0.81 -8.88 -13.19
CA PRO A 174 1.40 -8.38 -11.96
C PRO A 174 2.63 -9.19 -11.51
N ASP A 175 3.80 -8.54 -11.48
CA ASP A 175 5.07 -9.10 -10.98
C ASP A 175 5.46 -8.36 -9.69
N VAL A 176 4.89 -8.83 -8.59
CA VAL A 176 4.99 -8.22 -7.25
C VAL A 176 6.38 -8.37 -6.62
N GLU A 177 7.10 -9.42 -6.99
CA GLU A 177 8.50 -9.66 -6.61
C GLU A 177 9.43 -8.62 -7.24
N ARG A 178 9.33 -8.43 -8.55
CA ARG A 178 10.10 -7.42 -9.28
C ARG A 178 9.73 -6.02 -8.84
N PHE A 179 8.43 -5.73 -8.65
CA PHE A 179 7.96 -4.47 -8.10
C PHE A 179 8.66 -4.13 -6.78
N THR A 180 8.60 -5.04 -5.81
CA THR A 180 9.21 -4.83 -4.49
C THR A 180 10.72 -4.56 -4.59
N LYS A 181 11.44 -5.31 -5.45
CA LYS A 181 12.88 -5.12 -5.68
C LYS A 181 13.19 -3.75 -6.31
N VAL A 182 12.42 -3.35 -7.31
CA VAL A 182 12.57 -2.04 -7.98
C VAL A 182 12.31 -0.90 -7.00
N CYS A 183 11.22 -0.97 -6.23
CA CYS A 183 10.89 0.07 -5.26
C CYS A 183 11.97 0.22 -4.19
N ARG A 184 12.47 -0.88 -3.62
CA ARG A 184 13.59 -0.84 -2.65
C ARG A 184 14.87 -0.27 -3.26
N THR A 185 15.14 -0.58 -4.53
CA THR A 185 16.31 -0.04 -5.24
C THR A 185 16.19 1.47 -5.44
N LEU A 186 15.04 1.95 -5.93
CA LEU A 186 14.78 3.37 -6.11
C LEU A 186 14.81 4.11 -4.77
N PHE A 187 14.23 3.52 -3.72
CA PHE A 187 14.26 4.08 -2.37
C PHE A 187 15.70 4.32 -1.90
N LYS A 188 16.57 3.31 -2.00
CA LYS A 188 18.00 3.44 -1.67
C LYS A 188 18.70 4.54 -2.48
N MET A 189 18.37 4.67 -3.77
CA MET A 189 18.92 5.73 -4.60
C MET A 189 18.44 7.12 -4.16
N MET A 190 17.14 7.27 -3.83
CA MET A 190 16.57 8.52 -3.32
C MET A 190 17.18 8.93 -1.99
N GLN A 191 17.49 7.98 -1.09
CA GLN A 191 18.15 8.28 0.19
C GLN A 191 19.55 8.89 0.02
N ASN A 192 20.18 8.72 -1.14
CA ASN A 192 21.47 9.36 -1.47
C ASN A 192 21.32 10.76 -2.10
N ASP A 193 20.09 11.22 -2.39
CA ASP A 193 19.79 12.56 -2.90
C ASP A 193 19.25 13.42 -1.74
N SER A 194 20.15 14.15 -1.08
CA SER A 194 19.82 14.95 0.11
C SER A 194 18.79 16.05 -0.18
N GLU A 195 18.83 16.64 -1.37
CA GLU A 195 17.87 17.67 -1.78
C GLU A 195 16.46 17.08 -1.93
N LEU A 196 16.34 15.92 -2.58
CA LEU A 196 15.07 15.21 -2.72
C LEU A 196 14.47 14.86 -1.36
N ILE A 197 15.28 14.29 -0.46
CA ILE A 197 14.83 13.93 0.89
C ILE A 197 14.43 15.17 1.68
N GLN A 198 15.19 16.26 1.60
CA GLN A 198 14.86 17.51 2.30
C GLN A 198 13.54 18.10 1.79
N LEU A 199 13.33 18.16 0.47
CA LEU A 199 12.06 18.61 -0.12
C LEU A 199 10.88 17.75 0.34
N HIS A 200 11.09 16.43 0.41
CA HIS A 200 10.08 15.50 0.90
C HIS A 200 9.75 15.71 2.38
N GLN A 201 10.76 15.87 3.22
CA GLN A 201 10.58 16.06 4.67
C GLN A 201 9.89 17.38 4.99
N GLN A 202 10.20 18.46 4.27
CA GLN A 202 9.61 19.79 4.48
C GLN A 202 8.09 19.86 4.30
N ARG A 203 7.49 18.92 3.56
CA ARG A 203 6.03 18.86 3.37
C ARG A 203 5.32 17.96 4.39
N LEU A 204 6.05 17.19 5.22
CA LEU A 204 5.44 16.37 6.27
C LEU A 204 5.10 17.24 7.49
N ILE A 205 4.02 16.88 8.19
CA ILE A 205 3.53 17.62 9.35
C ILE A 205 3.70 16.70 10.57
N PRO A 206 4.56 17.08 11.53
CA PRO A 206 4.81 16.26 12.71
C PRO A 206 3.54 15.96 13.50
N GLY A 207 3.40 14.71 13.96
CA GLY A 207 2.22 14.23 14.69
C GLY A 207 0.95 14.02 13.84
N GLN A 208 0.98 14.34 12.55
CA GLN A 208 -0.07 14.04 11.56
C GLN A 208 0.40 13.03 10.52
N HIS A 209 1.63 13.15 10.05
CA HIS A 209 2.21 12.32 8.99
C HIS A 209 3.28 11.37 9.56
N TYR A 210 3.50 10.23 8.91
CA TYR A 210 4.57 9.31 9.26
C TYR A 210 5.93 9.92 8.84
N GLU A 211 6.82 10.19 9.79
CA GLU A 211 8.06 10.95 9.52
C GLU A 211 9.29 10.07 9.26
N ALA A 212 9.22 8.79 9.63
CA ALA A 212 10.31 7.85 9.41
C ALA A 212 10.43 7.43 7.93
N PRO A 213 11.59 6.87 7.53
CA PRO A 213 11.81 6.38 6.16
C PRO A 213 10.66 5.46 5.70
N SER A 214 10.14 5.74 4.50
CA SER A 214 8.99 5.04 3.95
C SER A 214 9.02 5.01 2.42
N LEU A 215 8.73 3.85 1.84
CA LEU A 215 8.61 3.65 0.40
C LEU A 215 7.39 4.34 -0.21
N LEU A 216 6.53 4.99 0.60
CA LEU A 216 5.50 5.88 0.08
C LEU A 216 6.07 6.99 -0.81
N ILE A 217 7.31 7.44 -0.57
CA ILE A 217 7.97 8.42 -1.44
C ILE A 217 8.22 7.84 -2.85
N VAL A 218 8.51 6.55 -2.96
CA VAL A 218 8.68 5.88 -4.25
C VAL A 218 7.36 5.78 -4.97
N TYR A 219 6.28 5.48 -4.24
CA TYR A 219 4.92 5.52 -4.79
C TYR A 219 4.55 6.90 -5.33
N ASP A 220 4.71 7.94 -4.51
CA ASP A 220 4.44 9.32 -4.92
C ASP A 220 5.29 9.74 -6.11
N PHE A 221 6.57 9.35 -6.12
CA PHE A 221 7.47 9.53 -7.26
C PHE A 221 6.92 8.92 -8.54
N TYR A 222 6.65 7.62 -8.57
CA TYR A 222 6.29 6.99 -9.85
C TYR A 222 4.89 7.38 -10.32
N MET A 223 3.98 7.74 -9.40
CA MET A 223 2.68 8.30 -9.73
C MET A 223 2.75 9.75 -10.22
N SER A 224 3.78 10.52 -9.81
CA SER A 224 3.97 11.91 -10.26
C SER A 224 4.60 12.01 -11.65
N VAL A 225 5.44 11.05 -12.02
CA VAL A 225 6.12 11.04 -13.32
C VAL A 225 5.31 10.35 -14.40
N GLU A 226 4.02 10.03 -14.18
CA GLU A 226 3.14 9.48 -15.21
C GLU A 226 2.90 10.46 -16.37
N PHE A 227 2.95 11.76 -16.08
CA PHE A 227 2.72 12.88 -17.03
C PHE A 227 4.03 13.48 -17.55
#